data_AF-C9RG77-F1
#
_entry.id   AF-C9RG77-F1
#
_cell.length_a   1.000
_cell.length_b   1.000
_cell.length_c   1.000
_cell.angle_alpha   90.00
_cell.angle_beta   90.00
_cell.angle_gamma   90.00
#
_symmetry.space_group_name_H-M   'P 1'
#
loop_
_entity.id
_entity.type
_entity.pdbx_description
1 polymer ?
#
loop_
_entity_poly.entity_id
_entity_poly.type
_entity_poly.pdbx_seq_one_letter_code
_entity_poly.pdbx_strand_id
1 'polypeptide(L)'
;MIFNDLNGNLNFIDFKKSFNTLDLSEDTLKILEENGIKQKDIAVGEFSGRDSVAAIIKAVEDGNQVILPIVAFTGTDYGNINIFYKNWEITNKRMKEISKDSILLPLHFIFEPKLWNALNGRWVVLLFKKYGYYSPCIGCHAYLRIIRIPTAKHLGSKIISGERLHHNGDFKIDQIEEVLNAYERICREFNVDLLLPVRDIKEGKKIKEIIGDEWEQGEKQFSCVFSGNYRDKEGKVIFEKEKIEDMLNNYILPASIEILKKGYEGNFNYLNIVKQII
;
A
#
# COMPACT_ATOMS: atom_id res chain seq x y z
N MET A 1 6.51 -19.63 3.86
CA MET A 1 5.31 -20.43 4.18
C MET A 1 4.36 -19.53 4.97
N ILE A 2 3.82 -18.46 4.35
CA ILE A 2 2.92 -17.50 5.05
C ILE A 2 1.47 -18.02 5.12
N PHE A 3 1.14 -19.06 4.33
CA PHE A 3 -0.25 -19.45 4.06
C PHE A 3 -0.63 -20.87 4.51
N ASN A 4 0.25 -21.62 5.20
CA ASN A 4 -0.07 -23.01 5.56
C ASN A 4 -0.77 -23.15 6.92
N ASP A 5 -0.77 -22.12 7.76
CA ASP A 5 -1.33 -22.16 9.13
C ASP A 5 -2.69 -21.45 9.28
N LEU A 6 -3.28 -20.99 8.17
CA LEU A 6 -4.58 -20.33 8.20
C LEU A 6 -5.60 -21.25 7.58
N ASN A 7 -6.44 -21.84 8.43
CA ASN A 7 -7.58 -22.66 8.09
C ASN A 7 -8.44 -22.00 6.98
N GLY A 8 -8.10 -22.22 5.72
CA GLY A 8 -8.94 -22.08 4.52
C GLY A 8 -9.56 -20.72 4.15
N ASN A 9 -9.63 -19.72 5.04
CA ASN A 9 -10.61 -18.63 4.91
C ASN A 9 -10.00 -17.22 4.85
N LEU A 10 -8.87 -17.03 4.14
CA LEU A 10 -8.44 -15.67 3.78
C LEU A 10 -9.14 -15.22 2.51
N ASN A 11 -9.76 -14.04 2.54
CA ASN A 11 -10.32 -13.39 1.35
C ASN A 11 -9.17 -12.89 0.45
N PHE A 12 -8.64 -13.77 -0.39
CA PHE A 12 -7.45 -13.47 -1.19
C PHE A 12 -7.84 -12.97 -2.59
N ILE A 13 -7.27 -11.83 -2.97
CA ILE A 13 -7.40 -11.27 -4.32
C ILE A 13 -6.23 -11.78 -5.16
N ASP A 14 -6.54 -12.41 -6.29
CA ASP A 14 -5.53 -12.76 -7.28
C ASP A 14 -5.17 -11.51 -8.12
N PHE A 15 -3.94 -11.03 -7.97
CA PHE A 15 -3.47 -9.82 -8.67
C PHE A 15 -3.57 -9.91 -10.20
N LYS A 16 -3.41 -11.09 -10.81
CA LYS A 16 -3.47 -11.21 -12.28
C LYS A 16 -4.91 -11.23 -12.77
N LYS A 17 -5.79 -11.92 -12.04
CA LYS A 17 -7.22 -11.91 -12.35
C LYS A 17 -7.84 -10.53 -12.15
N SER A 18 -7.34 -9.75 -11.18
CA SER A 18 -7.87 -8.42 -10.86
C SER A 18 -7.73 -7.37 -11.97
N PHE A 19 -7.02 -7.68 -13.07
CA PHE A 19 -7.01 -6.85 -14.29
C PHE A 19 -8.31 -6.97 -15.10
N ASN A 20 -9.05 -8.07 -14.95
CA ASN A 20 -10.24 -8.37 -15.75
C ASN A 20 -11.49 -8.59 -14.89
N THR A 21 -11.35 -9.13 -13.68
CA THR A 21 -12.47 -9.47 -12.79
C THR A 21 -12.27 -8.86 -11.41
N LEU A 22 -13.38 -8.56 -10.75
CA LEU A 22 -13.38 -8.14 -9.34
C LEU A 22 -13.76 -9.34 -8.47
N ASP A 23 -12.76 -9.91 -7.80
CA ASP A 23 -12.95 -11.04 -6.89
C ASP A 23 -13.07 -10.52 -5.44
N LEU A 24 -14.30 -10.47 -4.92
CA LEU A 24 -14.60 -10.10 -3.53
C LEU A 24 -15.15 -11.31 -2.77
N SER A 25 -15.02 -11.31 -1.44
CA SER A 25 -15.61 -12.35 -0.59
C SER A 25 -17.14 -12.36 -0.64
N GLU A 26 -17.74 -13.52 -0.38
CA GLU A 26 -19.20 -13.67 -0.30
C GLU A 26 -19.82 -12.70 0.72
N ASP A 27 -19.20 -12.55 1.90
CA ASP A 27 -19.63 -11.58 2.92
C ASP A 27 -19.60 -10.14 2.40
N THR A 28 -18.61 -9.79 1.60
CA THR A 28 -18.52 -8.46 1.00
C THR A 28 -19.65 -8.25 0.02
N LEU A 29 -19.86 -9.20 -0.91
CA LEU A 29 -20.93 -9.11 -1.90
C LEU A 29 -22.31 -8.99 -1.23
N LYS A 30 -22.54 -9.78 -0.17
CA LYS A 30 -23.75 -9.71 0.64
C LYS A 30 -23.95 -8.34 1.29
N ILE A 31 -22.92 -7.76 1.92
CA ILE A 31 -23.00 -6.42 2.51
C ILE A 31 -23.33 -5.37 1.43
N LEU A 32 -22.73 -5.47 0.25
CA LEU A 32 -22.99 -4.53 -0.84
C LEU A 32 -24.44 -4.62 -1.32
N GLU A 33 -24.97 -5.84 -1.49
CA GLU A 33 -26.36 -6.07 -1.89
C GLU A 33 -27.36 -5.56 -0.84
N GLU A 34 -27.18 -5.95 0.42
CA GLU A 34 -28.08 -5.59 1.52
C GLU A 34 -28.14 -4.07 1.78
N ASN A 35 -27.07 -3.34 1.46
CA ASN A 35 -26.98 -1.89 1.66
C ASN A 35 -27.14 -1.09 0.36
N GLY A 36 -27.40 -1.75 -0.78
CA GLY A 36 -27.54 -1.09 -2.08
C GLY A 36 -26.31 -0.31 -2.54
N ILE A 37 -25.12 -0.73 -2.12
CA ILE A 37 -23.85 -0.04 -2.39
C ILE A 37 -23.36 -0.39 -3.79
N LYS A 38 -22.99 0.62 -4.58
CA LYS A 38 -22.42 0.40 -5.91
C LYS A 38 -20.91 0.31 -5.81
N GLN A 39 -20.30 -0.53 -6.64
CA GLN A 39 -18.84 -0.72 -6.67
C GLN A 39 -18.06 0.60 -6.83
N LYS A 40 -18.58 1.53 -7.65
CA LYS A 40 -17.99 2.85 -7.88
C LYS A 40 -17.96 3.77 -6.63
N ASP A 41 -18.69 3.42 -5.58
CA ASP A 41 -18.75 4.20 -4.33
C ASP A 41 -17.71 3.70 -3.31
N ILE A 42 -16.97 2.62 -3.64
CA ILE A 42 -16.01 1.95 -2.76
C ILE A 42 -14.60 2.47 -3.02
N ALA A 43 -13.92 2.94 -1.98
CA ALA A 43 -12.49 3.23 -2.02
C ALA A 43 -11.67 2.03 -1.52
N VAL A 44 -10.49 1.80 -2.10
CA VAL A 44 -9.54 0.81 -1.59
C VAL A 44 -8.71 1.45 -0.48
N GLY A 45 -8.69 0.86 0.72
CA GLY A 45 -7.84 1.30 1.82
C GLY A 45 -6.59 0.43 1.93
N GLU A 46 -5.39 1.03 1.92
CA GLU A 46 -4.20 0.33 2.40
C GLU A 46 -4.35 -0.02 3.89
N PHE A 47 -4.10 -1.28 4.23
CA PHE A 47 -4.24 -1.78 5.59
C PHE A 47 -2.96 -2.47 6.08
N SER A 48 -1.95 -1.67 6.45
CA SER A 48 -0.59 -2.14 6.76
C SER A 48 -0.11 -1.78 8.15
N GLY A 49 -0.65 -0.72 8.76
CA GLY A 49 -0.27 -0.32 10.12
C GLY A 49 -1.03 0.92 10.59
N ARG A 50 -0.52 1.55 11.64
CA ARG A 50 -1.18 2.66 12.32
C ARG A 50 -1.53 3.83 11.39
N ASP A 51 -0.54 4.30 10.62
CA ASP A 51 -0.72 5.50 9.79
C ASP A 51 -1.72 5.22 8.64
N SER A 52 -1.81 3.99 8.13
CA SER A 52 -2.80 3.59 7.12
C SER A 52 -4.22 3.47 7.70
N VAL A 53 -4.35 2.98 8.93
CA VAL A 53 -5.62 2.98 9.67
C VAL A 53 -6.11 4.41 9.91
N ALA A 54 -5.23 5.30 10.36
CA ALA A 54 -5.58 6.71 10.52
C ALA A 54 -6.01 7.36 9.20
N ALA A 55 -5.35 7.03 8.09
CA ALA A 55 -5.74 7.52 6.77
C ALA A 55 -7.14 7.07 6.35
N ILE A 56 -7.49 5.80 6.58
CA ILE A 56 -8.84 5.27 6.33
C ILE A 56 -9.88 6.02 7.14
N ILE A 57 -9.63 6.20 8.43
CA ILE A 57 -10.54 6.91 9.34
C ILE A 57 -10.70 8.37 8.89
N LYS A 58 -9.60 9.04 8.55
CA LYS A 58 -9.63 10.42 8.06
C LYS A 58 -10.36 10.55 6.72
N ALA A 59 -10.22 9.59 5.82
CA ALA A 59 -10.94 9.58 4.55
C ALA A 59 -12.46 9.51 4.71
N VAL A 60 -12.97 8.92 5.81
CA VAL A 60 -14.40 8.91 6.15
C VAL A 60 -14.89 10.31 6.53
N GLU A 61 -14.09 11.06 7.31
CA GLU A 61 -14.38 12.47 7.62
C GLU A 61 -14.47 13.32 6.34
N ASP A 62 -13.65 12.98 5.35
CA ASP A 62 -13.62 13.63 4.03
C ASP A 62 -14.69 13.09 3.05
N GLY A 63 -15.59 12.20 3.52
CA GLY A 63 -16.77 11.75 2.79
C GLY A 63 -16.69 10.38 2.11
N ASN A 64 -15.58 9.64 2.22
CA ASN A 64 -15.48 8.27 1.69
C ASN A 64 -16.18 7.28 2.63
N GLN A 65 -17.44 6.97 2.37
CA GLN A 65 -18.27 6.18 3.29
C GLN A 65 -18.04 4.67 3.21
N VAL A 66 -17.64 4.11 2.06
CA VAL A 66 -17.43 2.66 1.92
C VAL A 66 -15.99 2.35 1.55
N ILE A 67 -15.31 1.58 2.39
CA ILE A 67 -13.87 1.30 2.24
C ILE A 67 -13.64 -0.22 2.22
N LEU A 68 -12.91 -0.68 1.20
CA LEU A 68 -12.38 -2.04 1.11
C LEU A 68 -10.94 -2.07 1.65
N PRO A 69 -10.70 -2.54 2.89
CA PRO A 69 -9.35 -2.66 3.42
C PRO A 69 -8.61 -3.83 2.78
N ILE A 70 -7.47 -3.55 2.15
CA ILE A 70 -6.61 -4.55 1.52
C ILE A 70 -5.24 -4.55 2.20
N VAL A 71 -4.91 -5.68 2.81
CA VAL A 71 -3.57 -6.01 3.31
C VAL A 71 -2.76 -6.58 2.14
N ALA A 72 -1.70 -5.88 1.74
CA ALA A 72 -0.79 -6.40 0.72
C ALA A 72 0.48 -6.90 1.39
N PHE A 73 0.83 -8.16 1.16
CA PHE A 73 2.08 -8.71 1.65
C PHE A 73 3.24 -8.35 0.73
N THR A 74 4.40 -8.15 1.34
CA THR A 74 5.66 -7.97 0.62
C THR A 74 6.57 -9.17 0.88
N GLY A 75 7.65 -9.30 0.10
CA GLY A 75 8.66 -10.35 0.34
C GLY A 75 9.47 -10.15 1.63
N THR A 76 9.16 -9.12 2.42
CA THR A 76 10.00 -8.62 3.51
C THR A 76 9.29 -8.55 4.84
N ASP A 77 7.99 -8.80 4.86
CA ASP A 77 7.18 -8.67 6.07
C ASP A 77 7.09 -9.99 6.85
N TYR A 78 7.02 -9.86 8.17
CA TYR A 78 6.77 -10.97 9.09
C TYR A 78 5.95 -10.50 10.29
N GLY A 79 5.14 -11.40 10.83
CA GLY A 79 4.27 -11.09 11.97
C GLY A 79 3.11 -12.06 12.10
N ASN A 80 2.24 -11.78 13.07
CA ASN A 80 1.03 -12.56 13.31
C ASN A 80 -0.16 -11.91 12.59
N ILE A 81 -0.71 -12.59 11.59
CA ILE A 81 -1.80 -12.07 10.75
C ILE A 81 -3.06 -11.65 11.54
N ASN A 82 -3.29 -12.26 12.72
CA ASN A 82 -4.43 -11.93 13.59
C ASN A 82 -4.43 -10.46 14.03
N ILE A 83 -3.30 -9.78 13.93
CA ILE A 83 -3.16 -8.36 14.22
C ILE A 83 -4.01 -7.51 13.29
N PHE A 84 -4.15 -7.89 12.01
CA PHE A 84 -4.96 -7.13 11.06
C PHE A 84 -6.44 -7.21 11.39
N TYR A 85 -6.94 -8.38 11.84
CA TYR A 85 -8.32 -8.52 12.28
C TYR A 85 -8.63 -7.65 13.50
N LYS A 86 -7.73 -7.62 14.50
CA LYS A 86 -7.85 -6.72 15.66
C LYS A 86 -7.85 -5.24 15.23
N ASN A 87 -6.97 -4.88 14.32
CA ASN A 87 -6.91 -3.51 13.80
C ASN A 87 -8.17 -3.16 13.01
N TRP A 88 -8.75 -4.11 12.28
CA TRP A 88 -10.00 -3.93 11.56
C TRP A 88 -11.16 -3.64 12.53
N GLU A 89 -11.24 -4.34 13.65
CA GLU A 89 -12.25 -4.08 14.70
C GLU A 89 -12.12 -2.65 15.26
N ILE A 90 -10.91 -2.22 15.58
CA ILE A 90 -10.61 -0.86 16.06
C ILE A 90 -11.03 0.17 15.01
N THR A 91 -10.62 -0.05 13.74
CA THR A 91 -10.90 0.86 12.63
C THR A 91 -12.40 0.96 12.37
N ASN A 92 -13.10 -0.17 12.29
CA ASN A 92 -14.54 -0.23 12.04
C ASN A 92 -15.32 0.47 13.15
N LYS A 93 -14.96 0.22 14.42
CA LYS A 93 -15.56 0.94 15.56
C LYS A 93 -15.38 2.45 15.41
N ARG A 94 -14.15 2.90 15.13
CA ARG A 94 -13.84 4.33 15.02
C ARG A 94 -14.56 5.00 13.85
N MET A 95 -14.61 4.34 12.69
CA MET A 95 -15.38 4.82 11.54
C MET A 95 -16.86 5.01 11.88
N LYS A 96 -17.47 4.06 12.60
CA LYS A 96 -18.88 4.13 13.03
C LYS A 96 -19.15 5.25 14.05
N GLU A 97 -18.18 5.61 14.88
CA GLU A 97 -18.27 6.76 15.79
C GLU A 97 -18.30 8.09 15.02
N ILE A 98 -17.55 8.18 13.91
CA ILE A 98 -17.46 9.38 13.06
C ILE A 98 -18.67 9.50 12.14
N SER A 99 -19.04 8.41 11.46
CA SER A 99 -20.18 8.34 10.56
C SER A 99 -20.87 6.99 10.71
N LYS A 100 -22.13 7.01 11.19
CA LYS A 100 -22.93 5.79 11.36
C LYS A 100 -23.13 5.02 10.05
N ASP A 101 -23.13 5.75 8.93
CA ASP A 101 -23.35 5.23 7.59
C ASP A 101 -22.06 4.71 6.95
N SER A 102 -20.90 4.95 7.55
CA SER A 102 -19.62 4.44 7.04
C SER A 102 -19.55 2.93 7.17
N ILE A 103 -18.97 2.25 6.18
CA ILE A 103 -18.87 0.79 6.12
C ILE A 103 -17.42 0.43 5.80
N LEU A 104 -16.78 -0.25 6.76
CA LEU A 104 -15.53 -0.95 6.52
C LEU A 104 -15.86 -2.38 6.08
N LEU A 105 -15.54 -2.72 4.83
CA LEU A 105 -15.80 -4.05 4.29
C LEU A 105 -14.85 -5.10 4.92
N PRO A 106 -15.17 -6.40 4.82
CA PRO A 106 -14.28 -7.47 5.28
C PRO A 106 -12.85 -7.34 4.74
N LEU A 107 -11.86 -7.72 5.56
CA LEU A 107 -10.45 -7.70 5.17
C LEU A 107 -10.20 -8.57 3.94
N HIS A 108 -9.45 -8.02 2.98
CA HIS A 108 -8.89 -8.75 1.86
C HIS A 108 -7.36 -8.75 1.91
N PHE A 109 -6.77 -9.79 1.32
CA PHE A 109 -5.34 -9.99 1.27
C PHE A 109 -4.89 -10.11 -0.18
N ILE A 110 -3.70 -9.61 -0.48
CA ILE A 110 -3.12 -9.71 -1.82
C ILE A 110 -1.61 -9.89 -1.75
N PHE A 111 -1.07 -10.71 -2.65
CA PHE A 111 0.37 -10.96 -2.73
C PHE A 111 0.79 -11.41 -4.12
N GLU A 112 1.77 -10.73 -4.71
CA GLU A 112 2.42 -11.17 -5.95
C GLU A 112 3.95 -11.10 -5.77
N PRO A 113 4.58 -12.17 -5.26
CA PRO A 113 6.02 -12.16 -4.95
C PRO A 113 6.89 -11.97 -6.19
N LYS A 114 6.47 -12.46 -7.36
CA LYS A 114 7.28 -12.31 -8.59
C LYS A 114 7.33 -10.85 -9.03
N LEU A 115 6.26 -10.10 -8.83
CA LEU A 115 6.23 -8.66 -9.07
C LEU A 115 7.15 -7.93 -8.10
N TRP A 116 7.02 -8.19 -6.81
CA TRP A 116 7.88 -7.57 -5.79
C TRP A 116 9.36 -7.85 -6.07
N ASN A 117 9.68 -9.10 -6.43
CA ASN A 117 11.04 -9.49 -6.80
C ASN A 117 11.53 -8.77 -8.06
N ALA A 118 10.68 -8.58 -9.07
CA ALA A 118 11.07 -7.86 -10.28
C ALA A 118 11.43 -6.41 -10.00
N LEU A 119 10.68 -5.75 -9.11
CA LEU A 119 10.85 -4.33 -8.79
C LEU A 119 11.96 -4.07 -7.77
N ASN A 120 12.18 -4.99 -6.83
CA ASN A 120 13.13 -4.80 -5.71
C ASN A 120 14.28 -5.82 -5.75
N GLY A 121 13.97 -7.11 -5.73
CA GLY A 121 14.96 -8.15 -5.42
C GLY A 121 15.92 -8.54 -6.55
N ARG A 122 15.43 -8.71 -7.77
CA ARG A 122 16.19 -9.39 -8.84
C ARG A 122 17.42 -8.60 -9.28
N TRP A 123 17.34 -7.27 -9.26
CA TRP A 123 18.30 -6.40 -9.92
C TRP A 123 19.12 -5.52 -8.97
N VAL A 124 19.15 -5.85 -7.67
CA VAL A 124 19.85 -5.07 -6.63
C VAL A 124 21.27 -4.67 -7.05
N VAL A 125 22.05 -5.60 -7.62
CA VAL A 125 23.43 -5.32 -8.06
C VAL A 125 23.49 -4.26 -9.15
N LEU A 126 22.55 -4.27 -10.10
CA LEU A 126 22.50 -3.28 -11.17
C LEU A 126 22.01 -1.92 -10.65
N LEU A 127 20.99 -1.92 -9.79
CA LEU A 127 20.49 -0.70 -9.14
C LEU A 127 21.59 -0.04 -8.32
N PHE A 128 22.33 -0.80 -7.53
CA PHE A 128 23.46 -0.30 -6.75
C PHE A 128 24.57 0.25 -7.67
N LYS A 129 24.90 -0.45 -8.76
CA LYS A 129 25.91 0.02 -9.72
C LYS A 129 25.50 1.33 -10.41
N LYS A 130 24.23 1.49 -10.75
CA LYS A 130 23.70 2.64 -11.50
C LYS A 130 23.49 3.86 -10.60
N TYR A 131 22.85 3.65 -9.45
CA TYR A 131 22.42 4.72 -8.56
C TYR A 131 23.32 4.86 -7.33
N GLY A 132 24.37 4.06 -7.16
CA GLY A 132 25.32 4.17 -6.05
C GLY A 132 24.75 3.85 -4.66
N TYR A 133 23.47 3.48 -4.56
CA TYR A 133 22.83 3.00 -3.34
C TYR A 133 21.65 2.09 -3.72
N TYR A 134 21.13 1.34 -2.75
CA TYR A 134 19.89 0.59 -2.90
C TYR A 134 19.13 0.53 -1.58
N SER A 135 17.86 0.95 -1.62
CA SER A 135 16.89 0.66 -0.57
C SER A 135 15.63 0.09 -1.21
N PRO A 136 15.13 -1.09 -0.77
CA PRO A 136 13.90 -1.67 -1.28
C PRO A 136 12.68 -0.83 -0.90
N CYS A 137 12.76 0.09 0.07
CA CYS A 137 11.59 0.79 0.60
C CYS A 137 10.82 1.53 -0.49
N ILE A 138 11.53 2.26 -1.38
CA ILE A 138 10.88 3.02 -2.47
C ILE A 138 10.15 2.08 -3.45
N GLY A 139 10.83 1.03 -3.92
CA GLY A 139 10.20 0.07 -4.84
C GLY A 139 9.13 -0.78 -4.15
N CYS A 140 9.26 -1.05 -2.86
CA CYS A 140 8.27 -1.80 -2.09
C CYS A 140 6.96 -1.00 -1.99
N HIS A 141 7.02 0.28 -1.69
CA HIS A 141 5.82 1.13 -1.62
C HIS A 141 5.25 1.43 -3.02
N ALA A 142 6.08 1.52 -4.07
CA ALA A 142 5.58 1.50 -5.45
C ALA A 142 4.79 0.21 -5.76
N TYR A 143 5.32 -0.95 -5.37
CA TYR A 143 4.61 -2.24 -5.48
C TYR A 143 3.26 -2.23 -4.75
N LEU A 144 3.18 -1.63 -3.56
CA LEU A 144 1.92 -1.49 -2.81
C LEU A 144 0.86 -0.67 -3.56
N ARG A 145 1.26 0.26 -4.44
CA ARG A 145 0.34 0.95 -5.37
C ARG A 145 -0.04 0.06 -6.54
N ILE A 146 0.95 -0.49 -7.23
CA ILE A 146 0.77 -1.34 -8.42
C ILE A 146 -0.23 -2.45 -8.13
N ILE A 147 -0.06 -3.14 -7.00
CA ILE A 147 -0.85 -4.34 -6.70
C ILE A 147 -2.35 -4.03 -6.44
N ARG A 148 -2.67 -2.79 -6.05
CA ARG A 148 -4.04 -2.35 -5.74
C ARG A 148 -4.76 -1.66 -6.90
N ILE A 149 -4.02 -1.15 -7.88
CA ILE A 149 -4.59 -0.39 -9.01
C ILE A 149 -5.66 -1.18 -9.77
N PRO A 150 -5.45 -2.46 -10.16
CA PRO A 150 -6.47 -3.19 -10.92
C PRO A 150 -7.79 -3.35 -10.14
N THR A 151 -7.71 -3.72 -8.86
CA THR A 151 -8.89 -3.78 -7.97
C THR A 151 -9.56 -2.42 -7.83
N ALA A 152 -8.80 -1.34 -7.62
CA ALA A 152 -9.36 0.00 -7.47
C ALA A 152 -10.13 0.46 -8.72
N LYS A 153 -9.68 0.09 -9.93
CA LYS A 153 -10.38 0.45 -11.19
C LYS A 153 -11.74 -0.22 -11.37
N HIS A 154 -11.95 -1.41 -10.79
CA HIS A 154 -13.28 -2.02 -10.75
C HIS A 154 -14.21 -1.34 -9.72
N LEU A 155 -13.64 -0.54 -8.82
CA LEU A 155 -14.33 0.15 -7.75
C LEU A 155 -14.39 1.66 -8.04
N GLY A 156 -14.32 2.50 -7.01
CA GLY A 156 -14.36 3.96 -7.15
C GLY A 156 -13.08 4.60 -7.69
N SER A 157 -12.11 3.82 -8.17
CA SER A 157 -10.81 4.32 -8.68
C SER A 157 -10.06 5.21 -7.67
N LYS A 158 -10.15 4.85 -6.39
CA LYS A 158 -9.49 5.55 -5.28
C LYS A 158 -8.69 4.56 -4.43
N ILE A 159 -7.48 4.94 -4.07
CA ILE A 159 -6.63 4.26 -3.10
C ILE A 159 -6.34 5.22 -1.96
N ILE A 160 -6.71 4.88 -0.74
CA ILE A 160 -6.39 5.62 0.48
C ILE A 160 -5.10 5.04 1.06
N SER A 161 -4.12 5.89 1.35
CA SER A 161 -2.85 5.45 1.89
C SER A 161 -2.35 6.31 3.05
N GLY A 162 -1.50 5.70 3.89
CA GLY A 162 -1.03 6.23 5.17
C GLY A 162 0.28 6.99 5.14
N GLU A 163 0.87 7.26 3.97
CA GLU A 163 2.13 7.99 3.88
C GLU A 163 1.97 9.44 4.33
N ARG A 164 3.01 9.94 5.01
CA ARG A 164 3.11 11.30 5.49
C ARG A 164 4.54 11.82 5.36
N LEU A 165 4.69 13.12 5.16
CA LEU A 165 6.00 13.76 4.95
C LEU A 165 6.83 13.88 6.23
N HIS A 166 6.18 13.76 7.39
CA HIS A 166 6.76 14.12 8.67
C HIS A 166 6.51 13.03 9.72
N HIS A 167 7.55 12.63 10.45
CA HIS A 167 7.51 11.54 11.44
C HIS A 167 8.14 11.88 12.79
N ASN A 168 7.76 12.99 13.44
CA ASN A 168 8.35 13.39 14.74
C ASN A 168 9.90 13.43 14.75
N GLY A 169 10.51 13.86 13.64
CA GLY A 169 11.97 13.89 13.47
C GLY A 169 12.59 12.59 12.93
N ASP A 170 11.80 11.52 12.80
CA ASP A 170 12.22 10.33 12.06
C ASP A 170 12.16 10.57 10.55
N PHE A 171 13.08 9.95 9.82
CA PHE A 171 13.20 10.08 8.36
C PHE A 171 12.82 8.75 7.71
N LYS A 172 11.96 8.80 6.69
CA LYS A 172 11.60 7.66 5.85
C LYS A 172 11.88 7.96 4.39
N ILE A 173 12.80 7.19 3.80
CA ILE A 173 13.24 7.39 2.41
C ILE A 173 12.10 7.19 1.40
N ASP A 174 11.10 6.37 1.75
CA ASP A 174 9.90 6.11 0.96
C ASP A 174 8.80 7.18 1.09
N GLN A 175 8.98 8.19 1.95
CA GLN A 175 7.97 9.21 2.24
C GLN A 175 8.51 10.64 2.16
N ILE A 176 9.48 10.87 1.28
CA ILE A 176 9.85 12.23 0.85
C ILE A 176 8.93 12.70 -0.29
N GLU A 177 8.86 14.00 -0.52
CA GLU A 177 7.93 14.61 -1.47
C GLU A 177 8.06 14.05 -2.88
N GLU A 178 9.27 13.89 -3.39
CA GLU A 178 9.55 13.37 -4.73
C GLU A 178 9.02 11.95 -4.90
N VAL A 179 9.14 11.13 -3.85
CA VAL A 179 8.70 9.74 -3.84
C VAL A 179 7.18 9.66 -3.80
N LEU A 180 6.51 10.45 -2.96
CA LEU A 180 5.04 10.48 -2.90
C LEU A 180 4.46 10.98 -4.23
N ASN A 181 5.05 12.01 -4.81
CA ASN A 181 4.64 12.52 -6.13
C ASN A 181 4.83 11.45 -7.23
N ALA A 182 5.87 10.61 -7.15
CA ALA A 182 6.04 9.49 -8.06
C ALA A 182 4.93 8.44 -7.89
N TYR A 183 4.54 8.10 -6.66
CA TYR A 183 3.43 7.17 -6.40
C TYR A 183 2.09 7.70 -6.92
N GLU A 184 1.81 8.99 -6.72
CA GLU A 184 0.63 9.65 -7.29
C GLU A 184 0.63 9.57 -8.82
N ARG A 185 1.79 9.81 -9.46
CA ARG A 185 1.95 9.69 -10.92
C ARG A 185 1.68 8.26 -11.41
N ILE A 186 2.14 7.23 -10.68
CA ILE A 186 1.84 5.83 -11.01
C ILE A 186 0.33 5.61 -11.00
N CYS A 187 -0.38 6.00 -9.94
CA CYS A 187 -1.83 5.80 -9.85
C CYS A 187 -2.58 6.59 -10.93
N ARG A 188 -2.21 7.87 -11.15
CA ARG A 188 -2.87 8.77 -12.10
C ARG A 188 -2.78 8.29 -13.55
N GLU A 189 -1.67 7.66 -13.95
CA GLU A 189 -1.52 7.05 -15.29
C GLU A 189 -2.63 6.03 -15.60
N PHE A 190 -3.23 5.42 -14.57
CA PHE A 190 -4.30 4.44 -14.70
C PHE A 190 -5.68 4.97 -14.30
N ASN A 191 -5.82 6.31 -14.20
CA ASN A 191 -7.01 7.01 -13.73
C ASN A 191 -7.47 6.57 -12.33
N VAL A 192 -6.50 6.32 -11.44
CA VAL A 192 -6.74 6.03 -10.02
C VAL A 192 -6.21 7.18 -9.18
N ASP A 193 -7.04 7.69 -8.28
CA ASP A 193 -6.66 8.73 -7.33
C ASP A 193 -5.95 8.10 -6.12
N LEU A 194 -4.74 8.56 -5.83
CA LEU A 194 -4.06 8.26 -4.58
C LEU A 194 -4.41 9.34 -3.55
N LEU A 195 -5.22 8.98 -2.57
CA LEU A 195 -5.60 9.83 -1.46
C LEU A 195 -4.58 9.66 -0.33
N LEU A 196 -4.01 10.77 0.14
CA LEU A 196 -3.09 10.82 1.28
C LEU A 196 -3.65 11.72 2.40
N PRO A 197 -4.74 11.32 3.08
CA PRO A 197 -5.47 12.19 4.02
C PRO A 197 -4.62 12.65 5.23
N VAL A 198 -3.53 11.93 5.52
CA VAL A 198 -2.63 12.20 6.64
C VAL A 198 -1.27 12.78 6.20
N ARG A 199 -1.11 13.13 4.91
CA ARG A 199 0.16 13.55 4.29
C ARG A 199 0.91 14.60 5.11
N ASP A 200 0.17 15.62 5.55
CA ASP A 200 0.72 16.81 6.21
C ASP A 200 0.66 16.76 7.75
N ILE A 201 0.22 15.64 8.32
CA ILE A 201 0.17 15.46 9.78
C ILE A 201 1.58 15.23 10.31
N LYS A 202 2.10 16.24 11.02
CA LYS A 202 3.46 16.24 11.57
C LYS A 202 3.63 15.33 12.78
N GLU A 203 2.64 15.37 13.67
CA GLU A 203 2.74 14.82 15.02
C GLU A 203 2.12 13.43 15.11
N GLY A 204 2.89 12.45 15.60
CA GLY A 204 2.37 11.11 15.87
C GLY A 204 1.20 11.08 16.88
N LYS A 205 1.11 12.08 17.76
CA LYS A 205 -0.03 12.23 18.69
C LYS A 205 -1.35 12.43 17.94
N LYS A 206 -1.36 13.25 16.88
CA LYS A 206 -2.55 13.47 16.05
C LYS A 206 -3.01 12.20 15.36
N ILE A 207 -2.07 11.32 14.97
CA ILE A 207 -2.41 10.00 14.42
C ILE A 207 -3.16 9.15 15.45
N LYS A 208 -2.71 9.14 16.71
CA LYS A 208 -3.43 8.43 17.79
C LYS A 208 -4.82 9.02 18.06
N GLU A 209 -4.94 10.34 18.06
CA GLU A 209 -6.22 11.05 18.25
C GLU A 209 -7.23 10.70 17.15
N ILE A 210 -6.77 10.57 15.90
CA ILE A 210 -7.61 10.11 14.77
C ILE A 210 -8.12 8.69 15.04
N ILE A 211 -7.21 7.79 15.42
CA ILE A 211 -7.55 6.38 15.68
C ILE A 211 -8.46 6.23 16.91
N GLY A 212 -8.32 7.11 17.91
CA GLY A 212 -9.02 6.98 19.19
C GLY A 212 -8.46 5.85 20.06
N ASP A 213 -7.20 5.45 19.84
CA ASP A 213 -6.48 4.43 20.62
C ASP A 213 -5.03 4.86 20.85
N GLU A 214 -4.43 4.42 21.95
CA GLU A 214 -3.02 4.66 22.30
C GLU A 214 -2.10 3.72 21.51
N TRP A 215 -2.19 3.81 20.18
CA TRP A 215 -1.43 2.96 19.28
C TRP A 215 -0.05 3.57 18.99
N GLU A 216 1.00 2.95 19.51
CA GLU A 216 2.37 3.38 19.26
C GLU A 216 2.90 2.99 17.88
N GLN A 217 3.89 3.74 17.39
CA GLN A 217 4.45 3.52 16.06
C GLN A 217 5.20 2.19 16.01
N GLY A 218 4.94 1.36 14.98
CA GLY A 218 5.60 0.07 14.81
C GLY A 218 4.99 -1.06 15.64
N GLU A 219 4.05 -0.75 16.54
CA GLU A 219 3.25 -1.75 17.23
C GLU A 219 2.02 -2.16 16.42
N LYS A 220 1.42 -3.29 16.81
CA LYS A 220 0.19 -3.82 16.21
C LYS A 220 0.23 -3.88 14.66
N GLN A 221 1.39 -4.12 14.06
CA GLN A 221 1.56 -4.27 12.62
C GLN A 221 2.60 -5.35 12.30
N PHE A 222 2.76 -5.69 11.03
CA PHE A 222 3.87 -6.52 10.61
C PHE A 222 5.18 -5.73 10.69
N SER A 223 6.26 -6.46 10.97
CA SER A 223 7.62 -5.95 10.93
C SER A 223 8.24 -6.23 9.56
N CYS A 224 9.16 -5.36 9.14
CA CYS A 224 9.88 -5.51 7.88
C CYS A 224 11.37 -5.78 8.14
N VAL A 225 11.93 -6.80 7.49
CA VAL A 225 13.36 -7.16 7.62
C VAL A 225 14.33 -6.10 7.08
N PHE A 226 13.83 -5.14 6.28
CA PHE A 226 14.60 -4.01 5.75
C PHE A 226 14.29 -2.68 6.46
N SER A 227 13.59 -2.70 7.59
CA SER A 227 13.35 -1.48 8.36
C SER A 227 14.67 -0.80 8.70
N GLY A 228 14.82 0.48 8.29
CA GLY A 228 16.03 1.27 8.54
C GLY A 228 17.25 0.91 7.69
N ASN A 229 17.12 0.11 6.63
CA ASN A 229 18.27 -0.38 5.84
C ASN A 229 19.04 0.71 5.05
N TYR A 230 18.56 1.94 5.05
CA TYR A 230 19.18 3.11 4.44
C TYR A 230 19.99 3.94 5.46
N ARG A 231 20.26 3.39 6.64
CA ARG A 231 21.01 4.04 7.72
C ARG A 231 22.38 3.37 7.93
N ASP A 232 23.38 4.15 8.32
CA ASP A 232 24.67 3.61 8.77
C ASP A 232 24.58 3.02 10.19
N LYS A 233 25.72 2.53 10.70
CA LYS A 233 25.83 1.94 12.04
C LYS A 233 25.59 2.96 13.16
N GLU A 234 25.69 4.26 12.87
CA GLU A 234 25.35 5.37 13.77
C GLU A 234 23.88 5.81 13.65
N GLY A 235 23.11 5.20 12.75
CA GLY A 235 21.70 5.53 12.52
C GLY A 235 21.47 6.74 11.60
N LYS A 236 22.54 7.31 11.03
CA LYS A 236 22.47 8.42 10.08
C LYS A 236 21.99 7.89 8.74
N VAL A 237 21.04 8.61 8.15
CA VAL A 237 20.48 8.29 6.83
C VAL A 237 21.55 8.52 5.76
N ILE A 238 21.76 7.52 4.90
CA ILE A 238 22.70 7.57 3.77
C ILE A 238 21.91 7.61 2.46
N PHE A 239 21.77 8.80 1.89
CA PHE A 239 21.25 8.96 0.54
C PHE A 239 21.72 10.29 -0.08
N GLU A 240 21.62 10.37 -1.40
CA GLU A 240 21.74 11.61 -2.17
C GLU A 240 20.41 11.83 -2.88
N LYS A 241 19.81 13.00 -2.70
CA LYS A 241 18.47 13.31 -3.19
C LYS A 241 18.38 13.18 -4.70
N GLU A 242 19.40 13.67 -5.40
CA GLU A 242 19.53 13.64 -6.86
C GLU A 242 19.52 12.20 -7.38
N LYS A 243 20.12 11.26 -6.64
CA LYS A 243 20.14 9.84 -7.00
C LYS A 243 18.80 9.16 -6.75
N ILE A 244 18.05 9.60 -5.72
CA ILE A 244 16.65 9.17 -5.53
C ILE A 244 15.80 9.64 -6.70
N GLU A 245 15.89 10.92 -7.07
CA GLU A 245 15.13 11.47 -8.20
C GLU A 245 15.47 10.76 -9.52
N ASP A 246 16.75 10.47 -9.77
CA ASP A 246 17.20 9.70 -10.92
C ASP A 246 16.59 8.28 -10.92
N MET A 247 16.67 7.57 -9.79
CA MET A 247 16.06 6.23 -9.64
C MET A 247 14.54 6.26 -9.82
N LEU A 248 13.85 7.29 -9.31
CA LEU A 248 12.41 7.44 -9.47
C LEU A 248 12.04 7.61 -10.95
N ASN A 249 12.70 8.52 -11.65
CA ASN A 249 12.35 8.89 -13.02
C ASN A 249 12.81 7.86 -14.06
N ASN A 250 13.95 7.19 -13.84
CA ASN A 250 14.55 6.28 -14.82
C ASN A 250 14.35 4.79 -14.49
N TYR A 251 13.79 4.46 -13.33
CA TYR A 251 13.51 3.07 -12.97
C TYR A 251 12.14 2.86 -12.35
N ILE A 252 11.87 3.40 -11.15
CA ILE A 252 10.67 3.05 -10.37
C ILE A 252 9.40 3.41 -11.14
N LEU A 253 9.28 4.65 -11.61
CA LEU A 253 8.09 5.11 -12.32
C LEU A 253 7.91 4.39 -13.67
N PRO A 254 8.91 4.33 -14.58
CA PRO A 254 8.78 3.60 -15.83
C PRO A 254 8.45 2.12 -15.65
N ALA A 255 9.14 1.43 -14.72
CA ALA A 255 8.90 0.01 -14.47
C ALA A 255 7.49 -0.23 -13.94
N SER A 256 7.02 0.60 -13.00
CA SER A 256 5.68 0.47 -12.44
C SER A 256 4.59 0.63 -13.51
N ILE A 257 4.72 1.64 -14.36
CA ILE A 257 3.77 1.91 -15.45
C ILE A 257 3.80 0.79 -16.48
N GLU A 258 4.98 0.38 -16.93
CA GLU A 258 5.09 -0.64 -17.98
C GLU A 258 4.55 -2.00 -17.51
N ILE A 259 4.82 -2.37 -16.26
CA ILE A 259 4.26 -3.59 -15.65
C ILE A 259 2.73 -3.57 -15.69
N LEU A 260 2.11 -2.47 -15.29
CA LEU A 260 0.65 -2.36 -15.29
C LEU A 260 0.08 -2.35 -16.72
N LYS A 261 0.69 -1.61 -17.66
CA LYS A 261 0.30 -1.61 -19.07
C LYS A 261 0.31 -3.02 -19.64
N LYS A 262 1.40 -3.76 -19.44
CA LYS A 262 1.53 -5.15 -19.86
C LYS A 262 0.58 -6.09 -19.13
N GLY A 263 0.28 -5.83 -17.85
CA GLY A 263 -0.76 -6.55 -17.12
C GLY A 263 -2.14 -6.43 -17.76
N TYR A 264 -2.53 -5.23 -18.22
CA TYR A 264 -3.80 -5.03 -18.97
C TYR A 264 -3.79 -5.69 -20.36
N GLU A 265 -2.61 -5.93 -20.93
CA GLU A 265 -2.43 -6.75 -22.14
C GLU A 265 -2.38 -8.26 -21.84
N GLY A 266 -2.49 -8.68 -20.58
CA GLY A 266 -2.39 -10.08 -20.14
C GLY A 266 -0.96 -10.63 -20.02
N ASN A 267 0.06 -9.77 -20.10
CA ASN A 267 1.47 -10.13 -19.99
C ASN A 267 2.02 -9.84 -18.59
N PHE A 268 2.25 -10.90 -17.82
CA PHE A 268 2.76 -10.85 -16.44
C PHE A 268 4.23 -11.28 -16.33
N ASN A 269 5.03 -11.12 -17.39
CA ASN A 269 6.45 -11.41 -17.38
C ASN A 269 7.27 -10.25 -16.80
N TYR A 270 7.06 -9.98 -15.51
CA TYR A 270 7.61 -8.81 -14.80
C TYR A 270 9.13 -8.69 -14.95
N LEU A 271 9.86 -9.81 -14.86
CA LEU A 271 11.32 -9.81 -14.99
C LEU A 271 11.78 -9.32 -16.36
N ASN A 272 11.14 -9.80 -17.44
CA ASN A 272 11.50 -9.38 -18.79
C ASN A 272 11.12 -7.93 -19.04
N ILE A 273 9.99 -7.46 -18.49
CA ILE A 273 9.56 -6.07 -18.58
C ILE A 273 10.61 -5.16 -17.92
N VAL A 274 10.94 -5.44 -16.65
CA VAL A 274 11.89 -4.62 -15.88
C VAL A 274 13.30 -4.68 -16.48
N LYS A 275 13.70 -5.82 -17.05
CA LYS A 275 15.00 -5.98 -17.71
C LYS A 275 15.23 -4.98 -18.85
N GLN A 276 14.18 -4.51 -19.54
CA GLN A 276 14.32 -3.54 -20.64
C GLN A 276 14.53 -2.10 -20.15
N ILE A 277 14.30 -1.84 -18.86
CA ILE A 277 14.31 -0.50 -18.26
C ILE A 277 15.60 -0.25 -17.48
N ILE A 278 16.17 -1.31 -16.90
CA ILE A 278 17.29 -1.21 -15.96
C ILE A 278 18.65 -0.96 -16.60
#